data_AF-A0A3C0Q391-F1
#
_entry.id   AF-A0A3C0Q391-F1
#
_cell.length_a   1.000
_cell.length_b   1.000
_cell.length_c   1.000
_cell.angle_alpha   90.00
_cell.angle_beta   90.00
_cell.angle_gamma   90.00
#
_symmetry.space_group_name_H-M   'P 1'
#
loop_
_entity.id
_entity.type
_entity.pdbx_description
1 polymer ?
#
loop_
_entity_poly.entity_id
_entity_poly.type
_entity_poly.pdbx_seq_one_letter_code
_entity_poly.pdbx_strand_id
1 'polypeptide(L)' 'DIRNKANMMLSFGQQTWPHVMVRVMLLEQIYRAQQIIAGHPYHREG' A
#
# COMPACT_ATOMS: atom_id res chain seq x y z
N ASP A 1 -0.41 22.32 -5.09
CA ASP A 1 -1.81 22.19 -5.51
C ASP A 1 -2.37 20.77 -5.45
N ILE A 2 -1.75 19.76 -6.08
CA ILE A 2 -2.27 18.36 -6.07
C ILE A 2 -2.35 17.76 -4.64
N ARG A 3 -1.32 17.97 -3.81
CA ARG A 3 -1.30 17.45 -2.43
C ARG A 3 -2.45 17.99 -1.57
N ASN A 4 -2.80 19.26 -1.72
CA ASN A 4 -3.87 19.90 -0.93
C ASN A 4 -5.27 19.40 -1.32
N LYS A 5 -5.40 18.74 -2.48
CA LYS A 5 -6.66 18.15 -2.96
C LYS A 5 -6.85 16.71 -2.51
N ALA A 6 -5.83 16.06 -1.95
CA ALA A 6 -5.91 14.66 -1.55
C ALA A 6 -6.62 14.54 -0.18
N ASN A 7 -7.63 13.67 -0.09
CA ASN A 7 -8.29 13.36 1.18
C ASN A 7 -7.40 12.57 2.14
N MET A 8 -6.38 11.89 1.62
CA MET A 8 -5.44 11.09 2.38
C MET A 8 -4.06 11.14 1.73
N MET A 9 -3.02 11.17 2.57
CA MET A 9 -1.63 11.06 2.18
C MET A 9 -1.05 9.78 2.79
N LEU A 10 -0.50 8.91 1.95
CA LEU A 10 0.12 7.65 2.36
C LEU A 10 1.59 7.65 1.95
N SER A 11 2.45 7.07 2.80
CA SER A 11 3.88 6.93 2.53
C SER A 11 4.34 5.48 2.69
N PHE A 12 5.22 5.03 1.78
CA PHE A 12 5.88 3.72 1.82
C PHE A 12 7.20 3.75 2.61
N GLY A 13 7.38 4.72 3.52
CA GLY A 13 8.59 4.91 4.32
C GLY A 13 9.32 6.22 4.01
N GLN A 14 10.54 6.35 4.55
CA GLN A 14 11.39 7.53 4.31
C GLN A 14 12.22 7.42 3.02
N GLN A 15 12.32 6.21 2.49
CA GLN A 15 13.11 5.88 1.31
C GLN A 15 12.45 6.42 0.04
N THR A 16 13.28 6.81 -0.94
CA THR A 16 12.81 7.15 -2.28
C THR A 16 12.74 5.90 -3.13
N TRP A 17 11.53 5.57 -3.59
CA TRP A 17 11.27 4.38 -4.39
C TRP A 17 11.11 4.75 -5.87
N PRO A 18 11.58 3.91 -6.82
CA PRO A 18 11.29 4.11 -8.23
C PRO A 18 9.77 4.11 -8.49
N HIS A 19 9.29 5.03 -9.33
CA HIS A 19 7.85 5.22 -9.56
C HIS A 19 7.13 3.92 -10.00
N VAL A 20 7.76 3.11 -10.86
CA VAL A 20 7.19 1.83 -11.32
C VAL A 20 7.06 0.83 -10.17
N MET A 21 8.01 0.84 -9.23
CA MET A 21 8.00 -0.06 -8.06
C MET A 21 6.87 0.29 -7.10
N VAL A 22 6.64 1.58 -6.83
CA VAL A 22 5.55 2.05 -5.95
C VAL A 22 4.18 1.58 -6.42
N ARG A 23 3.96 1.50 -7.75
CA ARG A 23 2.71 0.98 -8.30
C ARG A 23 2.44 -0.48 -7.90
N VAL A 24 3.45 -1.33 -8.04
CA VAL A 24 3.33 -2.75 -7.69
C VAL A 24 3.21 -2.93 -6.18
N MET A 25 3.99 -2.17 -5.40
CA MET A 25 3.88 -2.18 -3.94
C MET A 25 2.49 -1.77 -3.46
N LEU A 26 1.90 -0.71 -4.04
CA LEU A 26 0.55 -0.28 -3.68
C LEU A 26 -0.50 -1.34 -4.01
N LEU A 27 -0.41 -1.98 -5.18
CA LEU A 27 -1.31 -3.07 -5.55
C LEU A 27 -1.22 -4.24 -4.58
N GLU A 28 0.01 -4.62 -4.20
CA GLU A 28 0.22 -5.65 -3.20
C GLU A 28 -0.42 -5.25 -1.86
N GLN A 29 -0.20 -4.03 -1.38
CA GLN A 29 -0.74 -3.62 -0.08
C GLN A 29 -2.27 -3.61 -0.06
N ILE A 30 -2.91 -3.23 -1.17
CA ILE A 30 -4.37 -3.34 -1.33
C ILE A 30 -4.81 -4.81 -1.29
N TYR A 31 -4.13 -5.69 -2.04
CA TYR A 31 -4.42 -7.11 -2.02
C TYR A 31 -4.27 -7.70 -0.61
N ARG A 32 -3.17 -7.39 0.07
CA ARG A 32 -2.89 -7.79 1.44
C ARG A 32 -3.99 -7.33 2.39
N ALA A 33 -4.40 -6.06 2.32
CA ALA A 33 -5.48 -5.54 3.15
C ALA A 33 -6.79 -6.32 2.93
N GLN A 34 -7.13 -6.63 1.67
CA GLN A 34 -8.29 -7.47 1.34
C GLN A 34 -8.17 -8.88 1.93
N GLN A 35 -7.00 -9.51 1.83
CA GLN A 35 -6.78 -10.86 2.37
C GLN A 35 -6.87 -10.88 3.91
N ILE A 36 -6.37 -9.85 4.59
CA ILE A 36 -6.51 -9.70 6.05
C ILE A 36 -7.99 -9.60 6.43
N ILE A 37 -8.75 -8.72 5.76
CA ILE A 37 -10.18 -8.55 6.01
C ILE A 37 -10.96 -9.85 5.74
N ALA A 38 -10.56 -10.61 4.73
CA ALA A 38 -11.17 -11.89 4.37
C ALA A 38 -10.75 -13.06 5.29
N GLY A 39 -9.81 -12.86 6.23
CA GLY A 39 -9.27 -13.92 7.07
C GLY A 39 -8.47 -14.98 6.30
N HIS A 40 -7.93 -14.63 5.12
CA HIS A 40 -7.19 -15.57 4.29
C HIS A 40 -5.77 -15.80 4.84
N PRO A 41 -5.24 -17.04 4.84
CA PRO A 41 -3.91 -17.38 5.37
C PRO A 41 -2.73 -16.79 4.57
N TYR A 42 -3.00 -15.90 3.62
CA TYR A 42 -1.98 -15.16 2.87
C TYR A 42 -1.21 -14.22 3.80
N HIS A 43 -1.91 -13.60 4.73
CA HIS A 43 -1.27 -12.89 5.82
C HIS A 43 -0.96 -13.89 6.93
N ARG A 44 0.30 -14.32 7.00
CA ARG A 44 0.78 -15.14 8.11
C ARG A 44 1.21 -14.19 9.23
N GLU A 45 0.33 -14.00 10.19
CA GLU A 45 0.70 -13.49 11.51
C GLU A 45 1.58 -14.58 12.15
N GLY A 46 2.89 -14.40 12.06
CA GLY A 46 3.85 -15.19 12.84
C GLY A 46 3.97 -14.62 14.24
#